data_AF-A0A3D3LI03-F1
#
_entry.id   AF-A0A3D3LI03-F1
#
_cell.length_a   1.000
_cell.length_b   1.000
_cell.length_c   1.000
_cell.angle_alpha   90.00
_cell.angle_beta   90.00
_cell.angle_gamma   90.00
#
_symmetry.space_group_name_H-M   'P 1'
#
loop_
_entity.id
_entity.type
_entity.pdbx_description
1 polymer ?
#
loop_
_entity_poly.entity_id
_entity_poly.type
_entity_poly.pdbx_seq_one_letter_code
_entity_poly.pdbx_strand_id
1 'polypeptide(L)'
;RYFPDPDLLPLTFSQDFVDEIAATLPELPDTKKARFMSDYGLSAYDAGILVAEAESAAYFEEAAIGRDAKTVANMVIGSLFAGLNKAGLNI
;
A
#
# COMPACT_ATOMS: atom_id res chain seq x y z
N ARG A 1 12.00 -31.28 -19.92
CA ARG A 1 13.14 -31.08 -18.99
C ARG A 1 13.42 -29.58 -19.01
N TYR A 2 13.39 -28.91 -17.85
CA TYR A 2 13.87 -27.53 -17.77
C TYR A 2 15.36 -27.52 -18.13
N PHE A 3 15.76 -26.63 -19.03
CA PHE A 3 17.16 -26.42 -19.39
C PHE A 3 17.43 -24.90 -19.39
N PRO A 4 18.63 -24.46 -18.98
CA PRO A 4 19.00 -23.06 -19.02
C PRO A 4 19.03 -22.57 -20.47
N ASP A 5 18.39 -21.45 -20.74
CA ASP A 5 18.38 -20.83 -22.07
C ASP A 5 19.84 -20.58 -22.55
N PRO A 6 20.25 -21.10 -23.71
CA PRO A 6 21.64 -21.08 -24.16
C PRO A 6 22.05 -19.71 -24.69
N ASP A 7 21.09 -18.84 -25.01
CA ASP A 7 21.31 -17.49 -25.50
C ASP A 7 21.38 -16.46 -24.36
N LEU A 8 20.92 -16.83 -23.16
CA LEU A 8 20.93 -15.96 -21.99
C LEU A 8 22.06 -16.34 -21.01
N LEU A 9 22.96 -15.39 -20.78
CA LEU A 9 23.95 -15.52 -19.71
C LEU A 9 23.27 -15.52 -18.33
N PRO A 10 23.85 -16.20 -17.33
CA PRO A 10 23.36 -16.16 -15.96
C PRO A 10 23.27 -14.72 -15.46
N LEU A 11 22.08 -14.30 -15.03
CA LEU A 11 21.87 -13.00 -14.42
C LEU A 11 22.52 -12.98 -13.03
N THR A 12 23.51 -12.10 -12.87
CA THR A 12 24.15 -11.80 -11.59
C THR A 12 23.88 -10.35 -11.22
N PHE A 13 23.39 -10.14 -10.00
CA PHE A 13 23.18 -8.81 -9.43
C PHE A 13 24.23 -8.57 -8.35
N SER A 14 24.81 -7.37 -8.31
CA SER A 14 25.66 -6.96 -7.19
C SER A 14 24.81 -6.67 -5.96
N GLN A 15 25.39 -6.80 -4.77
CA GLN A 15 24.71 -6.40 -3.54
C GLN A 15 24.39 -4.90 -3.54
N ASP A 16 25.31 -4.07 -4.04
CA ASP A 16 25.12 -2.62 -4.18
C ASP A 16 23.84 -2.29 -4.99
N PHE A 17 23.60 -3.00 -6.09
CA PHE A 17 22.39 -2.82 -6.90
C PHE A 17 21.11 -3.20 -6.15
N VAL A 18 21.15 -4.26 -5.34
CA VAL A 18 20.02 -4.68 -4.51
C VAL A 18 19.74 -3.66 -3.42
N ASP A 19 20.79 -3.15 -2.77
CA ASP A 19 20.69 -2.18 -1.68
C ASP A 19 20.15 -0.83 -2.18
N GLU A 20 20.57 -0.38 -3.38
CA GLU A 20 20.00 0.80 -4.03
C GLU A 20 18.51 0.66 -4.28
N ILE A 21 18.06 -0.48 -4.84
CA ILE A 21 16.63 -0.73 -5.06
C ILE A 21 15.89 -0.75 -3.72
N ALA A 22 16.41 -1.46 -2.72
CA ALA A 22 15.80 -1.55 -1.41
C ALA A 22 15.62 -0.17 -0.76
N ALA A 23 16.56 0.75 -0.96
CA ALA A 23 16.48 2.13 -0.46
C ALA A 23 15.42 2.98 -1.21
N THR A 24 15.09 2.63 -2.44
CA THR A 24 14.05 3.31 -3.24
C THR A 24 12.65 2.73 -3.05
N LEU A 25 12.53 1.56 -2.43
CA LEU A 25 11.23 0.93 -2.21
C LEU A 25 10.38 1.78 -1.26
N PRO A 26 9.12 2.06 -1.63
CA PRO A 26 8.19 2.73 -0.72
C PRO A 26 7.88 1.83 0.49
N GLU A 27 7.26 2.43 1.52
CA GLU A 27 6.78 1.68 2.68
C GLU A 27 5.89 0.51 2.22
N LEU A 28 6.27 -0.71 2.63
CA LEU A 28 5.53 -1.92 2.26
C LEU A 28 4.11 -1.90 2.87
N PRO A 29 3.11 -2.50 2.19
CA PRO A 29 1.73 -2.51 2.67
C PRO A 29 1.57 -3.06 4.09
N ASP A 30 2.33 -4.10 4.45
CA ASP A 30 2.29 -4.70 5.80
C ASP A 30 2.83 -3.75 6.87
N THR A 31 3.92 -3.04 6.57
CA THR A 31 4.50 -2.02 7.45
C THR A 31 3.53 -0.86 7.62
N LYS A 32 2.94 -0.39 6.52
CA LYS A 32 1.94 0.68 6.53
C LYS A 32 0.69 0.28 7.31
N LYS A 33 0.23 -0.97 7.17
CA LYS A 33 -0.90 -1.52 7.93
C LYS A 33 -0.63 -1.47 9.43
N ALA A 34 0.56 -1.93 9.84
CA ALA A 34 0.97 -1.91 11.24
C ALA A 34 1.01 -0.48 11.78
N ARG A 35 1.55 0.47 11.00
CA ARG A 35 1.55 1.90 11.33
C ARG A 35 0.14 2.47 11.46
N PHE A 36 -0.77 2.11 10.57
CA PHE A 36 -2.16 2.57 10.66
C PHE A 36 -2.87 2.05 11.91
N MET A 37 -2.53 0.84 12.34
CA MET A 37 -3.03 0.29 13.60
C MET A 37 -2.41 0.99 14.82
N SER A 38 -1.11 1.28 14.81
CA SER A 38 -0.43 1.92 15.95
C SER A 38 -0.72 3.41 16.07
N ASP A 39 -0.58 4.16 14.98
CA ASP A 39 -0.53 5.62 14.99
C ASP A 39 -1.93 6.22 14.84
N TYR A 40 -2.78 5.57 14.02
CA TYR A 40 -4.15 5.99 13.79
C TYR A 40 -5.18 5.18 14.59
N GLY A 41 -4.73 4.15 15.33
CA GLY A 41 -5.59 3.32 16.17
C GLY A 41 -6.64 2.53 15.39
N LEU A 42 -6.42 2.28 14.10
CA LEU A 42 -7.37 1.57 13.24
C LEU A 42 -7.43 0.08 13.57
N SER A 43 -8.56 -0.54 13.28
CA SER A 43 -8.67 -2.01 13.35
C SER A 43 -7.81 -2.65 12.27
N ALA A 44 -7.37 -3.90 12.48
CA ALA A 44 -6.63 -4.65 11.45
C ALA A 44 -7.43 -4.85 10.15
N TYR A 45 -8.76 -4.80 10.25
CA TYR A 45 -9.67 -4.86 9.11
C TYR A 45 -9.65 -3.55 8.32
N ASP A 46 -9.93 -2.41 8.97
CA ASP A 46 -9.98 -1.10 8.31
C ASP A 46 -8.61 -0.72 7.74
N ALA A 47 -7.55 -0.94 8.51
CA ALA A 47 -6.17 -0.74 8.03
C ALA A 47 -5.88 -1.61 6.81
N GLY A 48 -6.36 -2.86 6.80
CA GLY A 48 -6.19 -3.78 5.67
C GLY A 48 -6.91 -3.31 4.39
N ILE A 49 -8.10 -2.72 4.53
CA ILE A 49 -8.83 -2.16 3.38
C ILE A 49 -8.07 -0.95 2.83
N LEU A 50 -7.63 -0.04 3.69
CA LEU A 50 -7.00 1.21 3.27
C LEU A 50 -5.64 1.01 2.59
N VAL A 51 -4.88 -0.01 2.99
CA VAL A 51 -3.57 -0.33 2.39
C VAL A 51 -3.65 -1.30 1.21
N ALA A 52 -4.85 -1.72 0.81
CA ALA A 52 -5.03 -2.65 -0.31
C ALA A 52 -4.51 -2.05 -1.63
N GLU A 53 -4.66 -0.74 -1.79
CA GLU A 53 -4.12 0.04 -2.92
C GLU A 53 -3.29 1.21 -2.39
N ALA A 54 -2.21 1.55 -3.10
CA ALA A 54 -1.27 2.58 -2.65
C ALA A 54 -1.94 3.97 -2.62
N GLU A 55 -2.78 4.23 -3.61
CA GLU A 55 -3.54 5.46 -3.81
C GLU A 55 -4.57 5.65 -2.69
N SER A 56 -5.29 4.58 -2.33
CA SER A 56 -6.24 4.57 -1.21
C SER A 56 -5.55 4.90 0.12
N ALA A 57 -4.37 4.33 0.35
CA ALA A 57 -3.60 4.58 1.55
C ALA A 57 -3.12 6.04 1.61
N ALA A 58 -2.59 6.55 0.50
CA ALA A 58 -2.13 7.94 0.39
C ALA A 58 -3.28 8.93 0.61
N TYR A 59 -4.44 8.69 0.00
CA TYR A 59 -5.62 9.52 0.16
C TYR A 59 -6.09 9.56 1.61
N PHE A 60 -6.13 8.41 2.29
CA PHE A 60 -6.51 8.35 3.69
C PHE A 60 -5.54 9.15 4.58
N GLU A 61 -4.23 8.99 4.37
CA GLU A 61 -3.23 9.71 5.17
C GLU A 61 -3.38 11.22 5.01
N GLU A 62 -3.56 11.71 3.79
CA GLU A 62 -3.81 13.12 3.52
C GLU A 62 -5.13 13.60 4.16
N ALA A 63 -6.19 12.82 4.02
CA ALA A 63 -7.50 13.13 4.57
C ALA A 63 -7.52 13.15 6.10
N ALA A 64 -6.64 12.37 6.76
CA ALA A 64 -6.54 12.24 8.21
C ALA A 64 -5.75 13.39 8.88
N ILE A 65 -5.01 14.20 8.12
CA ILE A 65 -4.21 15.31 8.68
C ILE A 65 -5.10 16.26 9.49
N GLY A 66 -4.80 16.38 10.79
CA GLY A 66 -5.52 17.26 11.72
C GLY A 66 -6.94 16.83 12.05
N ARG A 67 -7.32 15.57 11.76
CA ARG A 67 -8.67 15.02 11.98
C ARG A 67 -8.61 13.71 12.75
N ASP A 68 -9.77 13.27 13.26
CA ASP A 68 -9.88 11.95 13.87
C ASP A 68 -9.77 10.86 12.80
N ALA A 69 -8.67 10.12 12.84
CA ALA A 69 -8.33 9.14 11.82
C ALA A 69 -9.36 8.01 11.70
N LYS A 70 -10.00 7.61 12.82
CA LYS A 70 -11.07 6.60 12.81
C LYS A 70 -12.30 7.08 12.06
N THR A 71 -12.73 8.31 12.32
CA THR A 71 -13.86 8.93 11.62
C THR A 71 -13.56 9.07 10.13
N VAL A 72 -12.34 9.49 9.77
CA VAL A 72 -11.92 9.59 8.36
C VAL A 72 -11.90 8.21 7.71
N ALA A 73 -11.32 7.19 8.35
CA ALA A 73 -11.31 5.82 7.83
C ALA A 73 -12.73 5.30 7.58
N ASN A 74 -13.65 5.49 8.54
CA ASN A 74 -15.05 5.08 8.37
C ASN A 74 -15.73 5.80 7.20
N MET A 75 -15.45 7.10 7.01
CA MET A 75 -16.02 7.86 5.89
C MET A 75 -15.44 7.42 4.55
N VAL A 76 -14.12 7.20 4.48
CA VAL A 76 -13.44 6.71 3.27
C VAL A 76 -13.96 5.34 2.88
N ILE A 77 -13.96 4.39 3.83
CA ILE A 77 -14.37 3.01 3.58
C ILE A 77 -15.87 2.92 3.29
N GLY A 78 -16.70 3.57 4.11
CA GLY A 78 -18.15 3.42 4.04
C GLY A 78 -18.82 4.28 2.95
N SER A 79 -18.35 5.50 2.73
CA SER A 79 -19.03 6.46 1.84
C SER A 79 -18.28 6.66 0.52
N LEU A 80 -16.98 6.95 0.57
CA LEU A 80 -16.20 7.25 -0.63
C LEU A 80 -16.08 6.03 -1.53
N PHE A 81 -15.60 4.89 -1.01
CA PHE A 81 -15.47 3.67 -1.79
C PHE A 81 -16.81 3.18 -2.34
N ALA A 82 -17.90 3.32 -1.58
CA ALA A 82 -19.24 2.98 -2.08
C ALA A 82 -19.66 3.87 -3.26
N GLY A 83 -19.38 5.18 -3.18
CA GLY A 83 -19.65 6.14 -4.25
C GLY A 83 -18.84 5.87 -5.51
N LEU A 84 -17.53 5.61 -5.35
CA LEU A 84 -16.61 5.30 -6.45
C LEU A 84 -17.00 4.01 -7.16
N ASN A 85 -17.29 2.95 -6.40
CA ASN A 85 -17.77 1.68 -6.96
C ASN A 85 -19.07 1.86 -7.76
N LYS A 86 -20.02 2.67 -7.25
CA LYS A 86 -21.27 2.97 -7.98
C LYS A 86 -21.03 3.76 -9.27
N ALA A 87 -20.01 4.61 -9.30
CA ALA A 87 -19.61 5.38 -10.47
C ALA A 87 -18.70 4.58 -11.44
N GLY A 88 -18.22 3.40 -11.04
CA GLY A 88 -17.22 2.64 -11.81
C GLY A 88 -15.86 3.32 -11.88
N LEU A 89 -15.50 4.05 -10.82
CA LEU A 89 -14.25 4.80 -10.69
C LEU A 89 -13.37 4.20 -9.60
N ASN A 90 -12.06 4.43 -9.71
CA ASN A 90 -11.07 4.13 -8.66
C ASN A 90 -10.51 5.44 -8.10
N ILE A 91 -9.79 5.36 -6.98
CA ILE A 91 -9.02 6.50 -6.43
C ILE A 91 -7.77 6.73 -7.28
#